data_AF-M1AM90-F1
#
_entry.id   AF-M1AM90-F1
#
_cell.length_a   1.000
_cell.length_b   1.000
_cell.length_c   1.000
_cell.angle_alpha   90.00
_cell.angle_beta   90.00
_cell.angle_gamma   90.00
#
_symmetry.space_group_name_H-M   'P 1'
#
loop_
_entity.id
_entity.type
_entity.pdbx_description
1 polymer ?
#
loop_
_entity_poly.entity_id
_entity_poly.type
_entity_poly.pdbx_seq_one_letter_code
_entity_poly.pdbx_strand_id
1 'polypeptide(L)'
;MSVYAFPLSHRPKAVEILHHPFFWNSEMRLSFLRDASDRVELEDREDGSELLGALESVKTVALGGLWNDKMDSAFINDIGRYRRYKYDSVRDLLRVIRNKLNHYRELSKEIQGILGQVPEGFESYFSTRFPRLVIEVYKVLHTYCLEEDIFQKYFKGNQN
;
A
#
# COMPACT_ATOMS: atom_id res chain seq x y z
N MET A 1 28.83 29.59 4.11
CA MET A 1 27.76 28.82 3.46
C MET A 1 28.43 27.68 2.71
N SER A 2 28.30 26.43 3.18
CA SER A 2 28.85 25.25 2.50
C SER A 2 27.69 24.48 1.88
N VAL A 3 27.57 24.54 0.57
CA VAL A 3 26.67 23.70 -0.22
C VAL A 3 27.33 22.33 -0.34
N TYR A 4 26.85 21.36 0.45
CA TYR A 4 27.17 19.95 0.23
C TYR A 4 26.49 19.50 -1.06
N ALA A 5 27.24 19.53 -2.16
CA ALA A 5 26.85 18.88 -3.41
C ALA A 5 26.96 17.36 -3.23
N PHE A 6 25.82 16.67 -3.23
CA PHE A 6 25.79 15.21 -3.30
C PHE A 6 26.49 14.71 -4.59
N PRO A 7 27.22 13.58 -4.55
CA PRO A 7 27.84 13.01 -5.74
C PRO A 7 26.81 12.67 -6.83
N LEU A 8 27.12 13.04 -8.08
CA LEU A 8 26.24 12.91 -9.26
C LEU A 8 25.80 11.46 -9.57
N SER A 9 26.48 10.45 -9.01
CA SER A 9 26.21 9.02 -9.23
C SER A 9 24.95 8.47 -8.54
N HIS A 10 24.30 9.27 -7.69
CA HIS A 10 23.09 8.86 -6.95
C HIS A 10 21.86 9.71 -7.29
N ARG A 11 21.94 10.59 -8.29
CA ARG A 11 20.77 11.33 -8.74
C ARG A 11 19.90 10.36 -9.57
N PRO A 12 18.71 9.96 -9.09
CA PRO A 12 17.80 9.20 -9.93
C PRO A 12 17.56 9.99 -11.21
N LYS A 13 17.53 9.30 -12.35
CA LYS A 13 17.24 9.95 -13.63
C LYS A 13 15.89 10.64 -13.50
N ALA A 14 15.69 11.80 -14.13
CA ALA A 14 14.43 12.55 -14.01
C ALA A 14 13.20 11.69 -14.34
N VAL A 15 13.36 10.68 -15.21
CA VAL A 15 12.33 9.69 -15.53
C VAL A 15 12.02 8.73 -14.36
N GLU A 16 12.98 8.40 -13.52
CA GLU A 16 12.79 7.56 -12.32
C GLU A 16 12.04 8.34 -11.21
N ILE A 17 12.23 9.67 -11.16
CA ILE A 17 11.54 10.54 -10.19
C ILE A 17 10.05 10.64 -10.48
N LEU A 18 9.64 10.71 -11.75
CA LEU A 18 8.23 10.83 -12.14
C LEU A 18 7.38 9.62 -11.74
N HIS A 19 7.99 8.45 -11.56
CA HIS A 19 7.32 7.23 -11.14
C HIS A 19 7.31 7.00 -9.63
N HIS A 20 7.91 7.91 -8.87
CA HIS A 20 7.91 7.84 -7.42
C HIS A 20 6.47 7.99 -6.88
N PRO A 21 6.03 7.16 -5.91
CA PRO A 21 4.65 7.18 -5.39
C PRO A 21 4.14 8.53 -4.86
N PHE A 22 5.06 9.45 -4.57
CA PHE A 22 4.75 10.83 -4.22
C PHE A 22 3.88 11.52 -5.28
N PHE A 23 4.12 11.25 -6.56
CA PHE A 23 3.41 11.89 -7.68
C PHE A 23 2.14 11.16 -8.11
N TRP A 24 1.85 10.01 -7.52
CA TRP A 24 0.65 9.25 -7.87
C TRP A 24 -0.61 9.91 -7.32
N ASN A 25 -1.65 9.94 -8.14
CA ASN A 25 -3.00 10.30 -7.71
C ASN A 25 -3.64 9.17 -6.88
N SER A 26 -4.82 9.43 -6.31
CA SER A 26 -5.52 8.49 -5.43
C SER A 26 -5.85 7.17 -6.12
N GLU A 27 -6.27 7.22 -7.39
CA GLU A 27 -6.58 6.02 -8.18
C GLU A 27 -5.36 5.13 -8.37
N MET A 28 -4.21 5.70 -8.75
CA MET A 28 -2.98 4.95 -8.98
C MET A 28 -2.44 4.34 -7.69
N ARG A 29 -2.52 5.06 -6.55
CA ARG A 29 -2.16 4.52 -5.24
C ARG A 29 -3.05 3.34 -4.83
N LEU A 30 -4.37 3.48 -4.98
CA LEU A 30 -5.30 2.39 -4.66
C LEU A 30 -5.11 1.19 -5.58
N SER A 31 -4.90 1.42 -6.87
CA SER A 31 -4.60 0.35 -7.82
C SER A 31 -3.31 -0.37 -7.44
N PHE A 32 -2.25 0.36 -7.06
CA PHE A 32 -0.99 -0.24 -6.61
C PHE A 32 -1.19 -1.10 -5.36
N LEU A 33 -1.88 -0.60 -4.33
CA LEU A 33 -2.12 -1.36 -3.10
C LEU A 33 -2.99 -2.61 -3.34
N ARG A 34 -3.94 -2.54 -4.27
CA ARG A 34 -4.76 -3.69 -4.70
C ARG A 34 -3.89 -4.75 -5.36
N ASP A 35 -3.13 -4.37 -6.38
CA ASP A 35 -2.29 -5.29 -7.15
C ASP A 35 -1.17 -5.88 -6.26
N ALA A 36 -0.61 -5.07 -5.34
CA ALA A 36 0.31 -5.53 -4.31
C ALA A 36 -0.34 -6.57 -3.39
N SER A 37 -1.57 -6.33 -2.92
CA SER A 37 -2.30 -7.28 -2.09
C SER A 37 -2.53 -8.61 -2.82
N ASP A 38 -2.90 -8.57 -4.10
CA ASP A 38 -3.15 -9.81 -4.86
C ASP A 38 -1.87 -10.60 -5.06
N ARG A 39 -0.75 -9.92 -5.37
CA ARG A 39 0.55 -10.57 -5.54
C ARG A 39 1.03 -11.27 -4.26
N VAL A 40 0.94 -10.62 -3.10
CA VAL A 40 1.42 -11.18 -1.83
C VAL A 40 0.48 -12.24 -1.26
N GLU A 41 -0.78 -12.31 -1.71
CA GLU A 41 -1.70 -13.38 -1.33
C GLU A 41 -1.36 -14.72 -1.99
N LEU A 42 -0.61 -14.71 -3.10
CA LEU A 42 -0.08 -15.91 -3.77
C LEU A 42 1.09 -16.55 -3.01
N GLU A 43 1.70 -15.83 -2.08
CA GLU A 43 2.85 -16.32 -1.30
C GLU A 43 2.38 -17.18 -0.11
N ASP A 44 3.02 -18.35 0.03
CA ASP A 44 2.79 -19.25 1.15
C ASP A 44 3.38 -18.67 2.45
N ARG A 45 2.60 -18.75 3.52
CA ARG A 45 2.97 -18.28 4.86
C ARG A 45 3.91 -19.25 5.57
N GLU A 46 3.93 -20.52 5.18
CA GLU A 46 4.68 -21.59 5.85
C GLU A 46 6.06 -21.80 5.21
N ASP A 47 6.23 -21.45 3.93
CA ASP A 47 7.46 -21.72 3.16
C ASP A 47 8.54 -20.65 3.24
N GLY A 48 8.45 -19.70 4.19
CA GLY A 48 9.53 -18.72 4.41
C GLY A 48 9.77 -17.78 3.21
N SER A 49 8.71 -17.38 2.51
CA SER A 49 8.76 -16.42 1.39
C SER A 49 9.57 -15.17 1.73
N GLU A 50 10.64 -14.93 0.96
CA GLU A 50 11.48 -13.74 1.12
C GLU A 50 10.69 -12.45 0.89
N LEU A 51 9.75 -12.46 -0.05
CA LEU A 51 8.87 -11.32 -0.32
C LEU A 51 7.98 -11.01 0.88
N LEU A 52 7.34 -12.02 1.48
CA LEU A 52 6.55 -11.82 2.69
C LEU A 52 7.40 -11.37 3.87
N GLY A 53 8.58 -11.95 4.03
CA GLY A 53 9.56 -11.54 5.04
C GLY A 53 9.93 -10.07 4.89
N ALA A 54 10.26 -9.64 3.67
CA ALA A 54 10.58 -8.25 3.35
C ALA A 54 9.38 -7.32 3.59
N LEU A 55 8.18 -7.72 3.19
CA LEU A 55 6.96 -6.94 3.41
C LEU A 55 6.65 -6.73 4.90
N GLU A 56 6.80 -7.78 5.71
CA GLU A 56 6.55 -7.68 7.15
C GLU A 56 7.71 -6.99 7.89
N SER A 57 8.92 -6.97 7.33
CA SER A 57 10.07 -6.24 7.90
C SER A 57 9.85 -4.72 7.95
N VAL A 58 9.04 -4.16 7.03
CA VAL A 58 8.76 -2.71 6.97
C VAL A 58 7.61 -2.28 7.88
N LYS A 59 6.98 -3.21 8.61
CA LYS A 59 5.74 -2.94 9.38
C LYS A 59 5.87 -1.82 10.40
N THR A 60 7.00 -1.71 11.09
CA THR A 60 7.22 -0.65 12.08
C THR A 60 7.15 0.75 11.45
N VAL A 61 7.69 0.91 10.23
CA VAL A 61 7.69 2.19 9.51
C VAL A 61 6.37 2.42 8.77
N ALA A 62 5.84 1.38 8.13
CA ALA A 62 4.63 1.46 7.33
C ALA A 62 3.37 1.67 8.19
N LEU A 63 3.27 0.95 9.31
CA LEU A 63 2.10 0.95 10.18
C LEU A 63 2.25 1.89 11.37
N GLY A 64 3.46 1.99 11.95
CA GLY A 64 3.72 2.82 13.14
C GLY A 64 2.89 2.40 14.36
N GLY A 65 2.78 1.09 14.62
CA GLY A 65 1.95 0.49 15.68
C GLY A 65 0.99 -0.58 15.14
N LEU A 66 0.05 -1.03 15.98
CA LEU A 66 -1.05 -1.88 15.53
C LEU A 66 -2.00 -1.03 14.68
N TRP A 67 -2.38 -1.53 13.50
CA TRP A 67 -3.15 -0.71 12.58
C TRP A 67 -4.61 -0.54 13.01
N ASN A 68 -5.18 -1.43 13.82
CA ASN A 68 -6.56 -1.29 14.31
C ASN A 68 -6.73 -0.08 15.24
N ASP A 69 -5.68 0.31 15.97
CA ASP A 69 -5.74 1.42 16.93
C ASP A 69 -5.90 2.78 16.23
N LYS A 70 -5.64 2.83 14.91
CA LYS A 70 -5.76 4.03 14.08
C LYS A 70 -7.07 4.11 13.31
N MET A 71 -7.93 3.10 13.45
CA MET A 71 -9.12 2.91 12.61
C MET A 71 -10.38 3.09 13.42
N ASP A 72 -11.45 3.52 12.76
CA ASP A 72 -12.75 3.69 13.39
C ASP A 72 -13.27 2.34 13.93
N SER A 73 -13.76 2.34 15.17
CA SER A 73 -14.20 1.11 15.85
C SER A 73 -15.35 0.43 15.10
N ALA A 74 -16.26 1.20 14.49
CA ALA A 74 -17.32 0.67 13.64
C ALA A 74 -16.75 -0.08 12.42
N PHE A 75 -15.69 0.45 11.80
CA PHE A 75 -15.01 -0.21 10.70
C PHE A 75 -14.28 -1.50 11.15
N ILE A 76 -13.58 -1.47 12.28
CA ILE A 76 -12.92 -2.66 12.84
C ILE A 76 -13.93 -3.76 13.18
N ASN A 77 -15.06 -3.39 13.78
CA ASN A 77 -16.13 -4.32 14.09
C ASN A 77 -16.76 -4.93 12.82
N ASP A 78 -16.92 -4.14 11.75
CA ASP A 78 -17.44 -4.62 10.47
C ASP A 78 -16.50 -5.66 9.82
N ILE A 79 -15.20 -5.37 9.73
CA ILE A 79 -14.25 -6.28 9.08
C ILE A 79 -14.01 -7.55 9.90
N GLY A 80 -14.09 -7.46 11.23
CA GLY A 80 -13.88 -8.58 12.15
C GLY A 80 -14.98 -9.64 12.12
N ARG A 81 -16.16 -9.34 11.57
CA ARG A 81 -17.29 -10.30 11.47
C ARG A 81 -16.99 -11.48 10.56
N TYR A 82 -16.29 -11.23 9.46
CA TYR A 82 -16.12 -12.21 8.38
C TYR A 82 -14.76 -12.90 8.40
N ARG A 83 -13.74 -12.23 8.95
CA ARG A 83 -12.37 -12.72 8.88
C ARG A 83 -11.53 -12.19 10.05
N ARG A 84 -10.67 -13.05 10.58
CA ARG A 84 -9.64 -12.65 11.55
C ARG A 84 -8.47 -12.03 10.81
N TYR A 85 -8.06 -10.85 11.25
CA TYR A 85 -6.89 -10.15 10.73
C TYR A 85 -5.82 -10.01 11.82
N LYS A 86 -4.56 -10.07 11.42
CA LYS A 86 -3.42 -9.72 12.27
C LYS A 86 -3.20 -8.21 12.20
N TYR A 87 -3.42 -7.53 13.32
CA TYR A 87 -3.31 -6.08 13.40
C TYR A 87 -1.88 -5.54 13.36
N ASP A 88 -0.89 -6.43 13.46
CA ASP A 88 0.53 -6.15 13.34
C ASP A 88 1.11 -6.67 12.01
N SER A 89 0.28 -6.80 10.96
CA SER A 89 0.70 -7.30 9.64
C SER A 89 0.37 -6.30 8.53
N VAL A 90 1.37 -6.00 7.69
CA VAL A 90 1.22 -5.16 6.49
C VAL A 90 0.37 -5.90 5.46
N ARG A 91 0.62 -7.20 5.25
CA ARG A 91 -0.18 -8.04 4.34
C ARG A 91 -1.65 -8.00 4.68
N ASP A 92 -2.00 -8.17 5.95
CA ASP A 92 -3.40 -8.21 6.37
C ASP A 92 -4.08 -6.83 6.23
N LEU A 93 -3.36 -5.72 6.41
CA LEU A 93 -3.88 -4.38 6.10
C LEU A 93 -4.12 -4.19 4.60
N LEU A 94 -3.18 -4.59 3.74
CA LEU A 94 -3.35 -4.56 2.27
C LEU A 94 -4.59 -5.37 1.86
N ARG A 95 -4.77 -6.54 2.48
CA ARG A 95 -5.94 -7.39 2.25
C ARG A 95 -7.26 -6.70 2.63
N VAL A 96 -7.29 -5.96 3.75
CA VAL A 96 -8.47 -5.17 4.14
C VAL A 96 -8.76 -4.09 3.10
N ILE A 97 -7.75 -3.32 2.70
CA ILE A 97 -7.86 -2.26 1.69
C ILE A 97 -8.44 -2.83 0.39
N ARG A 98 -7.83 -3.89 -0.14
CA ARG A 98 -8.28 -4.57 -1.36
C ARG A 98 -9.72 -5.06 -1.24
N ASN A 99 -10.05 -5.78 -0.16
CA ASN A 99 -11.39 -6.34 0.03
C ASN A 99 -12.46 -5.24 0.08
N LYS A 100 -12.19 -4.16 0.82
CA LYS A 100 -13.15 -3.05 0.95
C LYS A 100 -13.25 -2.19 -0.29
N LEU A 101 -12.17 -2.08 -1.06
CA LEU A 101 -12.20 -1.41 -2.35
C LEU A 101 -13.04 -2.20 -3.37
N ASN A 102 -12.79 -3.52 -3.49
CA ASN A 102 -13.50 -4.38 -4.44
C ASN A 102 -15.01 -4.48 -4.15
N HIS A 103 -15.38 -4.52 -2.88
CA HIS A 103 -16.77 -4.64 -2.43
C HIS A 103 -17.37 -3.31 -1.96
N TYR A 104 -16.79 -2.16 -2.33
CA TYR A 104 -17.19 -0.86 -1.79
C TYR A 104 -18.69 -0.57 -1.93
N ARG A 105 -19.29 -0.93 -3.08
CA ARG A 105 -20.72 -0.73 -3.35
C ARG A 105 -21.64 -1.58 -2.48
N GLU A 106 -21.15 -2.69 -1.95
CA GLU A 106 -21.88 -3.63 -1.09
C GLU A 106 -21.78 -3.26 0.40
N LEU A 107 -20.91 -2.31 0.75
CA LEU A 107 -20.75 -1.82 2.13
C LEU A 107 -22.00 -1.07 2.60
N SER A 108 -22.25 -1.10 3.90
CA SER A 108 -23.31 -0.31 4.52
C SER A 108 -23.04 1.20 4.34
N LYS A 109 -24.10 2.02 4.43
CA LYS A 109 -23.97 3.48 4.33
C LYS A 109 -23.10 4.10 5.42
N GLU A 110 -23.11 3.51 6.61
CA GLU A 110 -22.23 3.89 7.71
C GLU A 110 -20.75 3.69 7.34
N ILE A 111 -20.40 2.52 6.82
CA ILE A 111 -19.02 2.20 6.43
C ILE A 111 -18.58 3.02 5.21
N GLN A 112 -19.45 3.23 4.22
CA GLN A 112 -19.18 4.14 3.09
C GLN A 112 -18.94 5.58 3.59
N GLY A 113 -19.67 6.03 4.61
CA GLY A 113 -19.49 7.34 5.23
C GLY A 113 -18.13 7.50 5.92
N ILE A 114 -17.67 6.45 6.62
CA ILE A 114 -16.36 6.41 7.28
C ILE A 114 -15.22 6.43 6.26
N LEU A 115 -15.30 5.55 5.24
CA LEU A 115 -14.25 5.41 4.23
C LEU A 115 -14.24 6.57 3.23
N GLY A 116 -15.38 7.19 2.96
CA GLY A 116 -15.52 8.23 1.95
C GLY A 116 -15.57 7.67 0.51
N GLN A 117 -15.91 8.54 -0.43
CA GLN A 117 -16.09 8.18 -1.84
C GLN A 117 -14.79 7.67 -2.47
N VAL A 118 -14.92 6.71 -3.38
CA VAL A 118 -13.79 6.19 -4.18
C VAL A 118 -13.59 7.10 -5.41
N PRO A 119 -12.33 7.43 -5.79
CA PRO A 119 -11.08 7.03 -5.14
C PRO A 119 -10.60 7.95 -4.01
N GLU A 120 -10.90 9.25 -4.02
CA GLU A 120 -10.19 10.24 -3.18
C GLU A 120 -10.46 10.10 -1.69
N GLY A 121 -11.73 9.95 -1.29
CA GLY A 121 -12.11 9.78 0.12
C GLY A 121 -11.55 8.49 0.69
N PHE A 122 -11.74 7.38 -0.04
CA PHE A 122 -11.24 6.07 0.34
C PHE A 122 -9.72 6.06 0.47
N GLU A 123 -8.99 6.62 -0.50
CA GLU A 123 -7.53 6.70 -0.41
C GLU A 123 -7.10 7.57 0.79
N SER A 124 -7.72 8.73 0.95
CA SER A 124 -7.40 9.68 2.02
C SER A 124 -7.59 9.07 3.40
N TYR A 125 -8.64 8.26 3.60
CA TYR A 125 -8.89 7.55 4.85
C TYR A 125 -7.67 6.71 5.29
N PHE A 126 -7.06 5.96 4.37
CA PHE A 126 -5.88 5.14 4.66
C PHE A 126 -4.58 5.94 4.63
N SER A 127 -4.38 6.86 3.68
CA SER A 127 -3.13 7.60 3.51
C SER A 127 -2.88 8.59 4.66
N THR A 128 -3.93 9.16 5.24
CA THR A 128 -3.81 10.00 6.45
C THR A 128 -3.40 9.20 7.69
N ARG A 129 -3.85 7.94 7.83
CA ARG A 129 -3.56 7.05 8.96
C ARG A 129 -2.22 6.32 8.80
N PHE A 130 -1.85 6.00 7.57
CA PHE A 130 -0.65 5.25 7.21
C PHE A 130 0.15 5.98 6.11
N PRO A 131 0.71 7.17 6.40
CA PRO A 131 1.36 8.02 5.40
C PRO A 131 2.60 7.39 4.74
N ARG A 132 3.16 6.35 5.37
CA ARG A 132 4.32 5.61 4.87
C ARG A 132 3.97 4.33 4.13
N LEU A 133 2.70 3.88 4.17
CA LEU A 133 2.31 2.56 3.65
C LEU A 133 2.68 2.38 2.18
N VAL A 134 2.21 3.28 1.31
CA VAL A 134 2.42 3.17 -0.14
C VAL A 134 3.91 3.13 -0.48
N ILE A 135 4.71 4.02 0.10
CA ILE A 135 6.13 4.11 -0.23
C ILE A 135 6.94 2.92 0.30
N GLU A 136 6.63 2.40 1.49
CA GLU A 136 7.35 1.23 2.00
C GLU A 136 6.97 -0.05 1.24
N VAL A 137 5.69 -0.24 0.89
CA VAL A 137 5.26 -1.36 0.04
C VAL A 137 5.86 -1.24 -1.37
N TYR A 138 5.93 -0.03 -1.93
CA TYR A 138 6.57 0.24 -3.21
C TYR A 138 8.02 -0.21 -3.24
N LYS A 139 8.83 0.14 -2.24
CA LYS A 139 10.25 -0.25 -2.20
C LYS A 139 10.42 -1.77 -2.17
N VAL A 140 9.59 -2.47 -1.40
CA VAL A 140 9.60 -3.93 -1.33
C VAL A 140 9.27 -4.51 -2.71
N LEU A 141 8.13 -4.13 -3.29
CA LEU A 141 7.74 -4.70 -4.59
C LEU A 141 8.66 -4.28 -5.74
N HIS A 142 9.23 -3.08 -5.70
CA HIS A 142 10.24 -2.68 -6.68
C HIS A 142 11.50 -3.55 -6.58
N THR A 143 11.83 -4.09 -5.40
CA THR A 143 13.00 -4.96 -5.23
C THR A 143 12.72 -6.38 -5.72
N TYR A 144 11.54 -6.92 -5.40
CA TYR A 144 11.21 -8.34 -5.62
C TYR A 144 10.38 -8.62 -6.87
N CYS A 145 9.63 -7.63 -7.36
CA CYS A 145 8.65 -7.78 -8.45
C CYS A 145 8.97 -6.84 -9.63
N LEU A 146 10.22 -6.36 -9.76
CA LEU A 146 10.61 -5.37 -10.78
C LEU A 146 10.35 -5.81 -12.20
N GLU A 147 10.43 -7.12 -12.48
CA GLU A 147 10.28 -7.70 -13.82
C GLU A 147 8.86 -8.24 -14.08
N GLU A 148 7.95 -8.14 -13.10
CA GLU A 148 6.57 -8.59 -13.28
C GLU A 148 5.76 -7.57 -14.08
N ASP A 149 5.08 -8.02 -15.13
CA ASP A 149 4.34 -7.16 -16.07
C ASP A 149 3.29 -6.28 -15.38
N ILE A 150 2.58 -6.83 -14.39
CA ILE A 150 1.52 -6.12 -13.65
C ILE A 150 2.06 -4.87 -12.93
N PHE A 151 3.33 -4.85 -12.54
CA PHE A 151 3.93 -3.73 -11.82
C PHE A 151 4.69 -2.74 -12.71
N GLN A 152 4.93 -3.03 -13.99
CA GLN A 152 5.68 -2.13 -14.89
C GLN A 152 5.04 -0.74 -14.98
N LYS A 153 3.69 -0.68 -14.99
CA LYS A 153 2.93 0.59 -15.00
C LYS A 153 3.22 1.49 -13.80
N TYR A 154 3.70 0.93 -12.67
CA TYR A 154 4.08 1.69 -11.48
C TYR A 154 5.56 2.04 -11.46
N PHE A 155 6.42 1.21 -12.08
CA PHE A 155 7.87 1.36 -11.99
C PHE A 155 8.48 2.16 -13.13
N LYS A 156 7.95 2.04 -14.35
CA LYS A 156 8.61 2.56 -15.56
C LYS A 156 7.84 3.65 -16.30
N GLY A 157 6.56 3.85 -15.98
CA GLY A 157 5.65 4.73 -16.72
C GLY A 157 5.44 4.32 -18.16
N ASN A 158 4.27 4.58 -18.70
CA ASN A 158 4.04 4.34 -20.12
C ASN A 158 4.97 5.27 -20.92
N GLN A 159 5.97 4.70 -21.57
CA GLN A 159 6.58 5.33 -22.75
C GLN A 159 5.55 5.24 -23.87
N ASN A 160 4.61 6.19 -23.88
CA ASN A 160 3.82 6.50 -25.07
C ASN A 160 4.52 7.61 -25.84
#